data_AF-A0A3M6VWW7-F1
#
_entry.id   AF-A0A3M6VWW7-F1
#
_cell.length_a   1.000
_cell.length_b   1.000
_cell.length_c   1.000
_cell.angle_alpha   90.00
_cell.angle_beta   90.00
_cell.angle_gamma   90.00
#
_symmetry.space_group_name_H-M   'P 1'
#
loop_
_entity.id
_entity.type
_entity.pdbx_description
1 polymer ?
#
loop_
_entity_poly.entity_id
_entity_poly.type
_entity_poly.pdbx_seq_one_letter_code
_entity_poly.pdbx_strand_id
1 'polypeptide(L)'
;MRRALQTCHLTFEPVVKRGKKIVALPIAEEASDAPCDTGSEVDILQADFPDIVDFDNVKYGWWHHDRELAVDPPSLNARAAKLRRFIRDRPEKEVVLVSHGFFNHYLTGDVNDKGEQTTPWWEETELRTFSFVEDDERAMIRETDESMRRRGAKEEGPRLNRPKERGKSISV
;
A
#
# COMPACT_ATOMS: atom_id res chain seq x y z
N MET A 1 -4.79 7.33 7.05
CA MET A 1 -5.30 6.97 8.39
C MET A 1 -4.40 7.47 9.50
N ARG A 2 -4.95 7.91 10.65
CA ARG A 2 -4.17 8.44 11.79
C ARG A 2 -3.11 7.45 12.28
N ARG A 3 -3.46 6.18 12.50
CA ARG A 3 -2.51 5.17 13.01
C ARG A 3 -1.26 5.01 12.13
N ALA A 4 -1.42 5.02 10.81
CA ALA A 4 -0.30 4.92 9.88
C ALA A 4 0.58 6.18 9.91
N LEU A 5 -0.01 7.38 10.03
CA LEU A 5 0.73 8.63 10.19
C LEU A 5 1.51 8.65 11.52
N GLN A 6 0.91 8.18 12.63
CA GLN A 6 1.60 8.07 13.92
C GLN A 6 2.76 7.10 13.86
N THR A 7 2.56 5.90 13.31
CA THR A 7 3.63 4.91 13.12
C THR A 7 4.75 5.50 12.25
N CYS A 8 4.43 6.14 11.13
CA CYS A 8 5.43 6.76 10.27
C CYS A 8 6.22 7.85 11.00
N HIS A 9 5.52 8.75 11.71
CA HIS A 9 6.14 9.83 12.46
C HIS A 9 7.06 9.31 13.57
N LEU A 10 6.61 8.34 14.36
CA LEU A 10 7.39 7.79 15.47
C LEU A 10 8.60 6.99 14.98
N THR A 11 8.41 6.10 13.99
CA THR A 11 9.49 5.27 13.46
C THR A 11 10.56 6.10 12.74
N PHE A 12 10.15 7.14 12.02
CA PHE A 12 11.04 7.98 11.22
C PHE A 12 11.25 9.37 11.81
N GLU A 13 11.06 9.53 13.12
CA GLU A 13 11.21 10.81 13.83
C GLU A 13 12.57 11.49 13.53
N PRO A 14 13.72 10.76 13.50
CA PRO A 14 15.00 11.38 13.14
C PRO A 14 15.05 11.91 11.70
N VAL A 15 14.30 11.31 10.78
CA VAL A 15 14.20 11.73 9.38
C VAL A 15 13.33 12.98 9.26
N VAL A 16 12.19 13.00 9.98
CA VAL A 16 11.28 14.15 10.06
C VAL A 16 11.98 15.36 10.67
N LYS A 17 12.74 15.17 11.76
CA LYS A 17 13.55 16.23 12.40
C LYS A 17 14.62 16.84 11.48
N ARG A 18 15.04 16.13 10.43
CA ARG A 18 15.94 16.66 9.39
C ARG A 18 15.20 17.44 8.28
N GLY A 19 13.90 17.67 8.43
CA GLY A 19 13.08 18.47 7.53
C GLY A 19 12.41 17.69 6.40
N LYS A 20 12.42 16.35 6.42
CA LYS A 20 11.64 15.54 5.48
C LYS A 20 10.18 15.48 5.93
N LYS A 21 9.25 15.66 5.00
CA LYS A 21 7.81 15.56 5.25
C LYS A 21 7.29 14.17 4.95
N ILE A 22 6.30 13.74 5.72
CA ILE A 22 5.49 12.56 5.44
C ILE A 22 4.44 12.95 4.39
N VAL A 23 4.25 12.16 3.34
CA VAL A 23 3.19 12.42 2.34
C VAL A 23 1.97 11.56 2.67
N ALA A 24 0.83 12.19 2.97
CA ALA A 24 -0.41 11.47 3.23
C ALA A 24 -1.10 11.07 1.92
N LEU A 25 -1.32 9.77 1.72
CA LEU A 25 -1.94 9.21 0.51
C LEU A 25 -3.17 8.36 0.89
N PRO A 26 -4.41 8.81 0.62
CA PRO A 26 -5.61 8.01 0.86
C PRO A 26 -5.61 6.68 0.11
N ILE A 27 -4.97 6.62 -1.06
CA ILE A 27 -4.82 5.38 -1.84
C ILE A 27 -3.94 4.31 -1.18
N ALA A 28 -3.34 4.59 -0.02
CA ALA A 28 -2.62 3.63 0.81
C ALA A 28 -3.42 3.17 2.04
N GLU A 29 -4.70 3.55 2.15
CA GLU A 29 -5.59 3.13 3.23
C GLU A 29 -5.83 1.61 3.24
N GLU A 30 -6.33 1.10 4.36
CA GLU A 30 -6.73 -0.30 4.51
C GLU A 30 -7.81 -0.72 3.49
N ALA A 31 -7.91 -2.03 3.26
CA ALA A 31 -8.82 -2.67 2.33
C ALA A 31 -10.20 -2.99 2.96
N SER A 32 -10.62 -2.24 3.98
CA SER A 32 -11.87 -2.46 4.73
C SER A 32 -12.56 -1.13 5.06
N ASP A 33 -13.88 -1.17 5.18
CA ASP A 33 -14.75 -0.05 5.56
C ASP A 33 -15.18 -0.12 7.03
N ALA A 34 -14.53 -0.98 7.83
CA ALA A 34 -14.77 -1.04 9.25
C ALA A 34 -14.54 0.35 9.88
N PRO A 35 -15.26 0.72 10.95
CA PRO A 35 -15.06 2.03 11.58
C PRO A 35 -13.62 2.29 12.03
N CYS A 36 -12.88 1.24 12.42
CA CYS A 36 -11.46 1.33 12.75
C CYS A 36 -10.56 1.56 11.53
N ASP A 37 -11.03 1.23 10.33
CA ASP A 37 -10.35 1.36 9.03
C ASP A 37 -10.84 2.57 8.23
N THR A 38 -11.66 3.42 8.85
CA THR A 38 -12.13 4.67 8.27
C THR A 38 -11.27 5.85 8.71
N GLY A 39 -10.93 6.72 7.75
CA GLY A 39 -10.21 7.96 7.96
C GLY A 39 -10.89 8.98 8.88
N SER A 40 -10.19 10.10 9.10
CA SER A 40 -10.72 11.29 9.77
C SER A 40 -10.67 12.47 8.82
N GLU A 41 -11.45 13.52 9.12
CA GLU A 41 -11.39 14.76 8.36
C GLU A 41 -9.96 15.33 8.32
N VAL A 42 -9.61 15.96 7.20
CA VAL A 42 -8.23 16.42 6.97
C VAL A 42 -7.81 17.47 8.00
N ASP A 43 -8.71 18.35 8.43
CA ASP A 43 -8.44 19.39 9.43
C ASP A 43 -8.09 18.78 10.81
N ILE A 44 -8.73 17.67 11.16
CA ILE A 44 -8.41 16.91 12.38
C ILE A 44 -6.99 16.33 12.28
N LEU A 45 -6.64 15.76 11.12
CA LEU A 45 -5.29 15.21 10.92
C LEU A 45 -4.22 16.30 10.86
N GLN A 46 -4.51 17.46 10.29
CA GLN A 46 -3.59 18.60 10.26
C GLN A 46 -3.31 19.14 11.65
N ALA A 47 -4.32 19.18 12.53
CA ALA A 47 -4.15 19.56 13.94
C ALA A 47 -3.28 18.55 14.71
N ASP A 48 -3.40 17.25 14.41
CA ASP A 48 -2.61 16.19 15.04
C ASP A 48 -1.14 16.16 14.55
N PHE A 49 -0.88 16.60 13.31
CA PHE A 49 0.44 16.53 12.66
C PHE A 49 0.86 17.85 12.00
N PRO A 50 0.97 18.95 12.77
CA PRO A 50 1.28 20.26 12.22
C PRO A 50 2.67 20.27 11.59
N ASP A 51 2.77 20.80 10.37
CA ASP A 51 4.01 21.06 9.62
C ASP A 51 4.89 19.84 9.25
N ILE A 52 4.55 18.63 9.70
CA ILE A 52 5.33 17.40 9.45
C ILE A 52 4.72 16.48 8.38
N VAL A 53 3.42 16.60 8.13
CA VAL A 53 2.71 15.84 7.10
C VAL A 53 2.23 16.77 5.99
N ASP A 54 2.50 16.39 4.75
CA ASP A 54 1.93 16.97 3.54
C ASP A 54 0.59 16.29 3.22
N PHE A 55 -0.46 17.09 3.20
CA PHE A 55 -1.84 16.67 2.97
C PHE A 55 -2.37 17.03 1.58
N ASP A 56 -1.54 17.46 0.62
CA ASP A 56 -1.98 17.92 -0.71
C ASP A 56 -2.80 16.87 -1.49
N ASN A 57 -2.56 15.58 -1.22
CA ASN A 57 -3.27 14.45 -1.82
C ASN A 57 -4.54 14.04 -1.05
N VAL A 58 -4.81 14.63 0.11
CA VAL A 58 -5.96 14.30 0.96
C VAL A 58 -7.10 15.27 0.66
N LYS A 59 -8.06 14.81 -0.14
CA LYS A 59 -9.22 15.62 -0.52
C LYS A 59 -10.34 15.51 0.52
N TYR A 60 -11.19 16.52 0.59
CA TYR A 60 -12.40 16.45 1.43
C TYR A 60 -13.23 15.22 1.02
N GLY A 61 -13.72 14.48 2.02
CA GLY A 61 -14.48 13.25 1.81
C GLY A 61 -13.65 12.00 1.53
N TRP A 62 -12.31 12.04 1.66
CA TRP A 62 -11.47 10.85 1.44
C TRP A 62 -11.78 9.67 2.38
N TRP A 63 -12.46 9.90 3.50
CA TRP A 63 -12.91 8.85 4.43
C TRP A 63 -14.20 8.16 3.96
N HIS A 64 -14.78 8.57 2.83
CA HIS A 64 -15.86 7.83 2.18
C HIS A 64 -15.24 6.77 1.26
N HIS A 65 -15.50 5.49 1.56
CA HIS A 65 -15.03 4.34 0.77
C HIS A 65 -15.88 4.15 -0.50
N ASP A 66 -15.92 5.17 -1.34
CA ASP A 66 -16.57 5.15 -2.64
C ASP A 66 -15.55 5.31 -3.78
N ARG A 67 -15.99 4.96 -5.01
CA ARG A 67 -15.22 5.15 -6.25
C ARG A 67 -13.81 4.56 -6.15
N GLU A 68 -12.77 5.40 -6.15
CA GLU A 68 -11.38 4.98 -6.08
C GLU A 68 -11.00 4.37 -4.71
N LEU A 69 -11.72 4.74 -3.65
CA LEU A 69 -11.48 4.25 -2.30
C LEU A 69 -12.46 3.14 -1.90
N ALA A 70 -13.28 2.65 -2.84
CA ALA A 70 -14.13 1.49 -2.62
C ALA A 70 -13.31 0.24 -2.27
N VAL A 71 -13.90 -0.60 -1.43
CA VAL A 71 -13.25 -1.79 -0.84
C VAL A 71 -13.51 -3.08 -1.62
N ASP A 72 -14.11 -3.00 -2.81
CA ASP A 72 -14.26 -4.16 -3.69
C ASP A 72 -12.91 -4.55 -4.33
N PRO A 73 -12.66 -5.85 -4.59
CA PRO A 73 -11.37 -6.31 -5.10
C PRO A 73 -10.88 -5.60 -6.38
N PRO A 74 -11.73 -5.32 -7.39
CA PRO A 74 -11.34 -4.50 -8.54
C PRO A 74 -10.79 -3.12 -8.16
N SER A 75 -11.51 -2.37 -7.30
CA SER A 75 -11.09 -1.04 -6.85
C SER A 75 -9.79 -1.10 -6.06
N LEU A 76 -9.64 -2.06 -5.15
CA LEU A 76 -8.40 -2.25 -4.37
C LEU A 76 -7.19 -2.60 -5.25
N ASN A 77 -7.36 -3.45 -6.27
CA ASN A 77 -6.30 -3.76 -7.23
C ASN A 77 -5.89 -2.53 -8.07
N ALA A 78 -6.87 -1.74 -8.51
CA ALA A 78 -6.62 -0.49 -9.23
C ALA A 78 -5.87 0.52 -8.35
N ARG A 79 -6.29 0.65 -7.08
CA ARG A 79 -5.69 1.51 -6.07
C ARG A 79 -4.24 1.12 -5.77
N ALA A 80 -3.97 -0.18 -5.61
CA ALA A 80 -2.62 -0.71 -5.43
C ALA A 80 -1.71 -0.41 -6.64
N ALA A 81 -2.22 -0.58 -7.88
CA ALA A 81 -1.47 -0.23 -9.08
C ALA A 81 -1.21 1.28 -9.20
N LYS A 82 -2.17 2.12 -8.80
CA LYS A 82 -2.00 3.58 -8.75
C LYS A 82 -0.93 3.97 -7.72
N LEU A 83 -0.97 3.39 -6.53
CA LEU A 83 0.02 3.65 -5.48
C LEU A 83 1.43 3.24 -5.92
N ARG A 84 1.59 2.05 -6.49
CA ARG A 84 2.91 1.60 -7.00
C ARG A 84 3.46 2.55 -8.07
N ARG A 85 2.62 3.00 -9.01
CA ARG A 85 3.03 3.98 -10.03
C ARG A 85 3.40 5.33 -9.41
N PHE A 86 2.58 5.83 -8.48
CA PHE A 86 2.89 7.05 -7.73
C PHE A 86 4.28 6.97 -7.07
N ILE A 87 4.59 5.85 -6.42
CA ILE A 87 5.88 5.62 -5.74
C ILE A 87 7.02 5.48 -6.75
N ARG A 88 6.83 4.71 -7.84
CA ARG A 88 7.86 4.49 -8.87
C ARG A 88 8.27 5.80 -9.56
N ASP A 89 7.31 6.69 -9.78
CA ASP A 89 7.53 7.93 -10.53
C ASP A 89 8.06 9.07 -9.63
N ARG A 90 8.36 8.77 -8.36
CA ARG A 90 9.03 9.68 -7.43
C ARG A 90 10.52 9.89 -7.80
N PRO A 91 11.09 11.08 -7.55
CA PRO A 91 12.52 11.32 -7.68
C PRO A 91 13.37 10.69 -6.57
N GLU A 92 12.75 10.28 -5.45
CA GLU A 92 13.46 9.60 -4.36
C GLU A 92 13.94 8.20 -4.79
N LYS A 93 15.19 7.86 -4.45
CA LYS A 93 15.77 6.53 -4.72
C LYS A 93 15.18 5.44 -3.81
N GLU A 94 14.85 5.82 -2.58
CA GLU A 94 14.28 4.94 -1.57
C GLU A 94 13.04 5.61 -0.98
N VAL A 95 11.94 4.87 -0.95
CA VAL A 95 10.67 5.32 -0.40
C VAL A 95 10.25 4.34 0.68
N VAL A 96 9.89 4.87 1.84
CA VAL A 96 9.22 4.08 2.88
C VAL A 96 7.73 4.31 2.76
N LEU A 97 6.98 3.23 2.66
CA LEU A 97 5.52 3.23 2.77
C LEU A 97 5.12 2.62 4.11
N VAL A 98 4.36 3.36 4.90
CA VAL A 98 3.65 2.83 6.08
C VAL A 98 2.18 2.66 5.68
N SER A 99 1.72 1.42 5.72
CA SER A 99 0.42 0.98 5.16
C SER A 99 -0.22 -0.04 6.10
N HIS A 100 -1.23 -0.75 5.63
CA HIS A 100 -2.07 -1.66 6.41
C HIS A 100 -1.96 -3.10 5.91
N GLY A 101 -2.17 -4.05 6.82
CA GLY A 101 -1.89 -5.46 6.57
C GLY A 101 -2.69 -6.04 5.42
N PHE A 102 -4.01 -5.80 5.36
CA PHE A 102 -4.82 -6.38 4.30
C PHE A 102 -4.54 -5.72 2.95
N PHE A 103 -4.46 -4.39 2.92
CA PHE A 103 -4.11 -3.65 1.71
C PHE A 103 -2.72 -4.00 1.17
N ASN A 104 -1.76 -4.35 2.03
CA ASN A 104 -0.44 -4.78 1.59
C ASN A 104 -0.49 -6.05 0.73
N HIS A 105 -1.46 -6.96 0.91
CA HIS A 105 -1.63 -8.10 0.00
C HIS A 105 -2.02 -7.66 -1.42
N TYR A 106 -2.85 -6.62 -1.57
CA TYR A 106 -3.14 -6.02 -2.88
C TYR A 106 -1.90 -5.31 -3.46
N LEU A 107 -1.10 -4.68 -2.59
CA LEU A 107 0.12 -4.00 -2.98
C LEU A 107 1.17 -4.97 -3.54
N THR A 108 1.33 -6.13 -2.93
CA THR A 108 2.29 -7.17 -3.34
C THR A 108 1.73 -8.12 -4.41
N GLY A 109 0.43 -8.10 -4.66
CA GLY A 109 -0.23 -9.03 -5.60
C GLY A 109 -0.55 -10.39 -4.98
N ASP A 110 -0.54 -10.50 -3.65
CA ASP A 110 -0.83 -11.70 -2.88
C ASP A 110 -2.33 -11.92 -2.64
N VAL A 111 -3.19 -11.50 -3.56
CA VAL A 111 -4.64 -11.73 -3.53
C VAL A 111 -5.09 -12.53 -4.75
N ASN A 112 -6.12 -13.37 -4.57
CA ASN A 112 -6.77 -14.06 -5.68
C ASN A 112 -7.83 -13.18 -6.36
N ASP A 113 -8.50 -13.70 -7.39
CA ASP A 113 -9.52 -12.96 -8.15
C ASP A 113 -10.77 -12.57 -7.33
N LYS A 114 -10.97 -13.20 -6.17
CA LYS A 114 -12.05 -12.87 -5.23
C LYS A 114 -11.61 -11.85 -4.17
N GLY A 115 -10.34 -11.42 -4.18
CA GLY A 115 -9.77 -10.53 -3.16
C GLY A 115 -9.36 -11.24 -1.87
N GLU A 116 -9.34 -12.57 -1.85
CA GLU A 116 -8.87 -13.35 -0.70
C GLU A 116 -7.34 -13.40 -0.71
N GLN A 117 -6.70 -13.17 0.45
CA GLN A 117 -5.26 -13.24 0.54
C GLN A 117 -4.72 -14.66 0.33
N THR A 118 -3.54 -14.76 -0.28
CA THR A 118 -2.88 -16.03 -0.68
C THR A 118 -1.60 -16.31 0.10
N THR A 119 -1.26 -15.41 1.04
CA THR A 119 -0.10 -15.48 1.93
C THR A 119 -0.54 -15.19 3.38
N PRO A 120 0.28 -15.58 4.39
CA PRO A 120 0.00 -15.24 5.78
C PRO A 120 -0.12 -13.73 6.00
N TRP A 121 -0.88 -13.36 7.03
CA TRP A 121 -1.03 -11.97 7.45
C TRP A 121 0.33 -11.30 7.72
N TRP A 122 0.38 -10.00 7.43
CA TRP A 122 1.47 -9.16 7.86
C TRP A 122 1.45 -9.00 9.38
N GLU A 123 2.62 -9.07 10.00
CA GLU A 123 2.76 -8.80 11.43
C GLU A 123 2.70 -7.29 11.71
N GLU A 124 2.35 -6.94 12.95
CA GLU A 124 2.34 -5.53 13.37
C GLU A 124 3.72 -4.90 13.21
N THR A 125 3.78 -3.78 12.50
CA THR A 125 5.03 -3.05 12.19
C THR A 125 6.08 -3.87 11.41
N GLU A 126 5.67 -4.90 10.67
CA GLU A 126 6.59 -5.72 9.88
C GLU A 126 7.32 -4.91 8.79
N LEU A 127 8.65 -5.06 8.72
CA LEU A 127 9.49 -4.45 7.69
C LEU A 127 9.82 -5.44 6.57
N ARG A 128 9.27 -5.19 5.39
CA ARG A 128 9.67 -5.84 4.14
C ARG A 128 10.24 -4.82 3.15
N THR A 129 11.23 -5.22 2.37
CA THR A 129 11.85 -4.38 1.33
C THR A 129 11.64 -4.97 -0.05
N PHE A 130 11.34 -4.12 -1.03
CA PHE A 130 10.95 -4.52 -2.38
C PHE A 130 11.68 -3.69 -3.43
N SER A 131 11.83 -4.28 -4.62
CA SER A 131 12.27 -3.58 -5.83
C SER A 131 11.17 -3.62 -6.88
N PHE A 132 11.07 -2.58 -7.71
CA PHE A 132 10.19 -2.61 -8.87
C PHE A 132 10.65 -3.66 -9.88
N VAL A 133 9.68 -4.34 -10.49
CA VAL A 133 9.89 -5.20 -11.66
C VAL A 133 10.10 -4.29 -12.88
N GLU A 134 11.21 -4.51 -13.59
CA GLU A 134 11.53 -3.75 -14.81
C GLU A 134 10.45 -3.96 -15.89
N ASP A 135 10.18 -2.90 -16.65
CA ASP A 135 9.22 -2.88 -17.77
C ASP A 135 7.78 -3.35 -17.43
N ASP A 136 7.36 -3.23 -16.17
CA ASP A 136 6.00 -3.55 -15.74
C ASP A 136 5.09 -2.31 -15.71
N GLU A 137 4.07 -2.29 -16.58
CA GLU A 137 3.10 -1.18 -16.68
C GLU A 137 2.29 -0.96 -15.39
N ARG A 138 2.09 -2.00 -14.58
CA ARG A 138 1.37 -1.96 -13.29
C ARG A 138 2.31 -1.65 -12.13
N ALA A 139 3.58 -1.35 -12.43
CA ALA A 139 4.65 -1.10 -11.47
C ALA A 139 4.73 -2.18 -10.39
N MET A 140 4.58 -3.46 -10.76
CA MET A 140 4.68 -4.56 -9.81
C MET A 140 6.01 -4.55 -9.06
N ILE A 141 5.99 -5.07 -7.83
CA ILE A 141 7.13 -5.11 -6.94
C ILE A 141 7.49 -6.54 -6.59
N ARG A 142 8.78 -6.80 -6.38
CA ARG A 142 9.31 -8.09 -5.93
C ARG A 142 10.01 -7.88 -4.60
N GLU A 143 9.68 -8.71 -3.61
CA GLU A 143 10.36 -8.70 -2.31
C GLU A 143 11.84 -9.04 -2.53
N THR A 144 12.74 -8.29 -1.88
CA THR A 144 14.18 -8.53 -1.99
C THR A 144 14.59 -9.78 -1.23
N ASP A 145 15.65 -10.44 -1.70
CA ASP A 145 16.18 -11.65 -1.06
C ASP A 145 16.64 -11.37 0.39
N GLU A 146 17.12 -10.16 0.67
CA GLU A 146 17.49 -9.73 2.03
C GLU A 146 16.25 -9.69 2.94
N SER A 147 15.14 -9.12 2.47
CA SER A 147 13.88 -9.07 3.20
C SER A 147 13.36 -10.48 3.52
N MET A 148 13.33 -11.34 2.51
CA MET A 148 12.90 -12.73 2.65
C MET A 148 13.74 -13.47 3.69
N ARG A 149 15.07 -13.33 3.62
CA ARG A 149 16.00 -13.91 4.60
C ARG A 149 15.77 -13.37 6.01
N ARG A 150 15.59 -12.05 6.15
CA ARG A 150 15.37 -11.39 7.45
C ARG A 150 14.12 -11.90 8.16
N ARG A 151 13.03 -12.17 7.42
CA ARG A 151 11.77 -12.68 7.99
C ARG A 151 11.64 -14.20 7.99
N GLY A 152 12.70 -14.93 7.61
CA GLY A 152 12.68 -16.40 7.59
C GLY A 152 11.74 -17.00 6.54
N ALA A 153 11.42 -16.26 5.48
CA ALA A 153 10.61 -16.77 4.38
C ALA A 153 11.41 -17.77 3.55
N LYS A 154 10.80 -18.90 3.21
CA LYS A 154 11.37 -19.81 2.20
C LYS A 154 11.25 -19.13 0.83
N GLU A 155 12.25 -19.31 -0.04
CA GLU A 155 12.15 -18.89 -1.44
C GLU A 155 10.96 -19.58 -2.09
N GLU A 156 9.85 -18.86 -2.18
CA GLU A 156 8.81 -19.15 -3.15
C GLU A 156 8.99 -18.11 -4.24
N GLY A 157 9.25 -18.57 -5.46
CA GLY A 157 9.54 -17.69 -6.60
C GLY A 157 8.47 -16.60 -6.79
N PRO A 158 8.76 -15.55 -7.57
CA PRO A 158 7.85 -14.42 -7.74
C PRO A 158 6.46 -14.92 -8.15
N ARG A 159 5.48 -14.79 -7.25
CA ARG A 159 4.07 -15.01 -7.55
C ARG A 159 3.56 -13.79 -8.30
N LEU A 160 3.93 -13.68 -9.57
CA LEU A 160 3.28 -12.76 -10.47
C LEU A 160 1.84 -13.24 -10.61
N ASN A 161 0.88 -12.53 -10.00
CA ASN A 161 -0.51 -12.62 -10.39
C ASN A 161 -0.61 -12.10 -11.84
N ARG A 162 -0.32 -12.97 -12.81
CA ARG A 162 -0.53 -12.74 -14.22
C ARG A 162 -1.98 -13.12 -14.50
N PRO A 163 -2.87 -12.17 -14.82
CA PRO A 163 -4.15 -12.52 -15.43
C PRO A 163 -3.87 -12.96 -16.88
N LYS A 164 -3.34 -14.17 -17.08
CA LYS A 164 -3.09 -14.76 -18.40
C LYS A 164 -3.33 -16.27 -18.41
N GLU A 165 -4.51 -16.71 -17.97
CA GLU A 165 -5.20 -17.89 -18.54
C GLU A 165 -6.72 -17.67 -18.50
N ARG A 166 -7.21 -16.65 -19.21
CA ARG A 166 -8.65 -16.42 -19.36
C ARG A 166 -8.95 -16.17 -20.83
N GLY A 167 -9.27 -17.24 -21.54
CA GLY A 167 -9.56 -17.20 -22.97
C GLY A 167 -9.42 -18.52 -23.72
N LYS A 168 -9.82 -19.66 -23.15
CA LYS A 168 -10.29 -20.79 -23.97
C LYS A 168 -11.71 -21.12 -23.55
N SER A 169 -12.62 -20.66 -24.41
CA SER A 169 -13.95 -21.20 -24.67
C SER A 169 -14.19 -22.55 -24.03
N ILE A 170 -15.20 -22.63 -23.17
CA ILE A 170 -15.97 -23.86 -22.99
C ILE A 170 -16.59 -24.12 -24.36
N SER A 171 -15.97 -25.02 -25.12
CA SER A 171 -16.63 -25.63 -26.28
C SER A 171 -17.60 -26.66 -25.70
N VAL A 172 -18.87 -26.45 -26.06
CA VAL A 172 -20.08 -27.26 -25.85
C VAL A 172 -19.82 -28.75 -25.64
#